data_AF-A0A821JHF9-F1
#
_entry.id   AF-A0A821JHF9-F1
#
_cell.length_a   1.000
_cell.length_b   1.000
_cell.length_c   1.000
_cell.angle_alpha   90.00
_cell.angle_beta   90.00
_cell.angle_gamma   90.00
#
_symmetry.space_group_name_H-M   'P 1'
#
loop_
_entity.id
_entity.type
_entity.pdbx_description
1 polymer ?
#
loop_
_entity_poly.entity_id
_entity_poly.type
_entity_poly.pdbx_seq_one_letter_code
_entity_poly.pdbx_strand_id
1 'polypeptide(L)'
;MRNEFTAKQHQTEIANFNEYSNRRQKELAKRHALSQKQFPKNIKLKQADIKRQHKEAYNTQTRQYKALKEKTRLDYLYASTNSSREELDLKLKTLKDEQRRKFDLLYQRYEETIQKMLDQQNFKLNSDQERERSSLKTILDDDQRNLLYLQEESRHRMEQQHLDERKQLERNIEERLIELNKQ
;
A
#
# COMPACT_ATOMS: atom_id res chain seq x y z
N MET A 1 17.60 47.73 -1.16
CA MET A 1 16.33 47.74 -1.92
C MET A 1 16.16 46.54 -2.87
N ARG A 2 16.94 46.38 -3.96
CA ARG A 2 16.72 45.28 -4.94
C ARG A 2 17.10 43.88 -4.41
N ASN A 3 18.24 43.76 -3.72
CA ASN A 3 18.66 42.50 -3.08
C ASN A 3 17.72 42.06 -1.95
N GLU A 4 17.17 43.00 -1.19
CA GLU A 4 16.18 42.71 -0.13
C GLU A 4 14.86 42.20 -0.71
N PHE A 5 14.46 42.69 -1.88
CA PHE A 5 13.28 42.20 -2.59
C PHE A 5 13.46 40.74 -3.04
N THR A 6 14.60 40.42 -3.65
CA THR A 6 14.93 39.05 -4.06
C THR A 6 14.98 38.09 -2.87
N ALA A 7 15.60 38.51 -1.76
CA ALA A 7 15.62 37.70 -0.53
C ALA A 7 14.22 37.43 0.01
N LYS A 8 13.35 38.45 0.04
CA LYS A 8 11.95 38.31 0.46
C LYS A 8 11.14 37.42 -0.47
N GLN A 9 11.37 37.50 -1.78
CA GLN A 9 10.75 36.62 -2.76
C GLN A 9 11.14 35.16 -2.49
N HIS A 10 12.43 34.86 -2.36
CA HIS A 10 12.90 33.50 -2.09
C HIS A 10 12.35 32.94 -0.78
N GLN A 11 12.26 33.77 0.26
CA GLN A 11 11.65 33.38 1.53
C GLN A 11 10.16 33.02 1.37
N THR A 12 9.44 33.77 0.55
CA THR A 12 8.01 33.53 0.26
C THR A 12 7.83 32.23 -0.53
N GLU A 13 8.67 31.97 -1.52
CA GLU A 13 8.64 30.73 -2.30
C GLU A 13 8.90 29.50 -1.42
N ILE A 14 9.87 29.58 -0.50
CA ILE A 14 10.13 28.51 0.48
C ILE A 14 8.93 28.30 1.40
N ALA A 15 8.31 29.38 1.89
CA ALA A 15 7.11 29.28 2.72
C ALA A 15 5.96 28.59 1.97
N ASN A 16 5.71 29.00 0.73
CA ASN A 16 4.69 28.40 -0.13
C ASN A 16 4.97 26.92 -0.40
N PHE A 17 6.22 26.56 -0.69
CA PHE A 17 6.64 25.18 -0.87
C PHE A 17 6.38 24.34 0.39
N ASN A 18 6.75 24.85 1.57
CA ASN A 18 6.53 24.17 2.83
C ASN A 18 5.04 23.95 3.12
N GLU A 19 4.19 24.94 2.86
CA GLU A 19 2.74 24.81 2.99
C GLU A 19 2.17 23.77 2.01
N TYR A 20 2.59 23.81 0.75
CA TYR A 20 2.22 22.83 -0.27
C TYR A 20 2.62 21.41 0.14
N SER A 21 3.88 21.21 0.54
CA SER A 21 4.43 19.94 0.98
C SER A 21 3.64 19.38 2.17
N ASN A 22 3.41 20.20 3.20
CA ASN A 22 2.61 19.83 4.36
C ASN A 22 1.18 19.45 3.99
N ARG A 23 0.55 20.19 3.07
CA ARG A 23 -0.80 19.87 2.59
C ARG A 23 -0.83 18.52 1.89
N ARG A 24 0.11 18.25 0.98
CA ARG A 24 0.21 16.98 0.25
C ARG A 24 0.43 15.79 1.19
N GLN A 25 1.29 15.94 2.20
CA GLN A 25 1.51 14.91 3.21
C GLN A 25 0.25 14.66 4.04
N LYS A 26 -0.49 15.71 4.44
CA LYS A 26 -1.76 15.58 5.17
C LYS A 26 -2.85 14.91 4.32
N GLU A 27 -2.95 15.24 3.04
CA GLU A 27 -3.88 14.58 2.11
C GLU A 27 -3.57 13.08 1.99
N LEU A 28 -2.29 12.72 1.85
CA LEU A 28 -1.86 11.33 1.81
C LEU A 28 -2.21 10.60 3.11
N ALA A 29 -1.92 11.20 4.27
CA ALA A 29 -2.23 10.63 5.58
C ALA A 29 -3.75 10.43 5.77
N LYS A 30 -4.58 11.40 5.34
CA LYS A 30 -6.04 11.27 5.36
C LYS A 30 -6.52 10.09 4.51
N ARG A 31 -5.98 9.95 3.30
CA ARG A 31 -6.31 8.82 2.41
C ARG A 31 -5.93 7.49 3.05
N HIS A 32 -4.73 7.37 3.62
CA HIS A 32 -4.27 6.16 4.31
C HIS A 32 -5.15 5.81 5.51
N ALA A 33 -5.53 6.80 6.32
CA ALA A 33 -6.43 6.61 7.45
C ALA A 33 -7.82 6.13 7.02
N LEU A 34 -8.35 6.63 5.91
CA LEU A 34 -9.63 6.16 5.35
C LEU A 34 -9.51 4.71 4.88
N SER A 35 -8.44 4.34 4.17
CA SER A 35 -8.19 2.95 3.76
C SER A 35 -8.09 2.02 4.95
N GLN A 36 -7.37 2.42 6.02
CA GLN A 36 -7.28 1.63 7.26
C GLN A 36 -8.63 1.48 7.96
N LYS A 37 -9.47 2.51 7.96
CA LYS A 37 -10.84 2.41 8.51
C LYS A 37 -11.74 1.46 7.71
N GLN A 38 -11.55 1.39 6.40
CA GLN A 38 -12.33 0.48 5.53
C GLN A 38 -11.79 -0.95 5.55
N PHE A 39 -10.50 -1.14 5.86
CA PHE A 39 -9.82 -2.43 5.80
C PHE A 39 -10.54 -3.54 6.59
N PRO A 40 -10.94 -3.36 7.87
CA PRO A 40 -11.66 -4.40 8.62
C PRO A 40 -12.98 -4.82 7.98
N LYS A 41 -13.69 -3.91 7.31
CA LYS A 41 -14.94 -4.24 6.61
C LYS A 41 -14.66 -5.16 5.43
N ASN A 42 -13.69 -4.80 4.59
CA ASN A 42 -13.31 -5.61 3.43
C ASN A 42 -12.81 -7.01 3.83
N ILE A 43 -12.05 -7.09 4.93
CA ILE A 43 -11.62 -8.37 5.51
C ILE A 43 -12.81 -9.21 5.95
N LYS A 44 -13.78 -8.62 6.67
CA LYS A 44 -14.98 -9.34 7.12
C LYS A 44 -15.77 -9.94 5.96
N LEU A 45 -15.93 -9.22 4.84
CA LEU A 45 -16.61 -9.76 3.66
C LEU A 45 -15.85 -10.99 3.11
N LYS A 46 -14.54 -10.88 2.92
CA LYS A 46 -13.71 -12.00 2.44
C LYS A 46 -13.74 -13.21 3.39
N GLN A 47 -13.69 -12.97 4.70
CA GLN A 47 -13.82 -14.02 5.71
C GLN A 47 -15.20 -14.70 5.64
N ALA A 48 -16.27 -13.95 5.40
CA ALA A 48 -17.61 -14.51 5.25
C ALA A 48 -17.71 -15.46 4.04
N ASP A 49 -17.10 -15.09 2.91
CA ASP A 49 -17.05 -15.95 1.73
C ASP A 49 -16.23 -17.24 1.98
N ILE A 50 -15.05 -17.14 2.60
CA ILE A 50 -14.23 -18.31 2.97
C ILE A 50 -15.02 -19.22 3.93
N LYS A 51 -15.72 -18.64 4.92
CA LYS A 51 -16.57 -19.38 5.85
C LYS A 51 -17.73 -20.07 5.15
N ARG A 52 -18.34 -19.43 4.15
CA ARG A 52 -19.40 -20.04 3.32
C ARG A 52 -18.86 -21.26 2.57
N GLN A 53 -17.72 -21.13 1.89
CA GLN A 53 -17.08 -22.23 1.17
C GLN A 53 -16.72 -23.40 2.10
N HIS A 54 -16.16 -23.12 3.28
CA HIS A 54 -15.88 -24.15 4.28
C HIS A 54 -17.16 -24.88 4.73
N LYS A 55 -18.24 -24.13 4.99
CA LYS A 55 -19.54 -24.72 5.37
C LYS A 55 -20.12 -25.60 4.26
N GLU A 56 -20.03 -25.18 3.00
CA GLU A 56 -20.47 -25.96 1.85
C GLU A 56 -19.67 -27.27 1.73
N ALA A 57 -18.35 -27.21 1.85
CA ALA A 57 -17.49 -28.39 1.82
C ALA A 57 -17.78 -29.34 3.00
N TYR A 58 -17.99 -28.81 4.21
CA TYR A 58 -18.36 -29.58 5.39
C TYR A 58 -19.68 -30.33 5.21
N ASN A 59 -20.70 -29.64 4.66
CA ASN A 59 -22.01 -30.23 4.39
C ASN A 59 -21.94 -31.33 3.33
N THR A 60 -21.11 -31.13 2.30
CA THR A 60 -20.89 -32.13 1.26
C THR A 60 -20.19 -33.37 1.82
N GLN A 61 -19.13 -33.20 2.63
CA GLN A 61 -18.45 -34.31 3.30
C GLN A 61 -19.39 -35.07 4.24
N THR A 62 -20.28 -34.37 4.94
CA THR A 62 -21.30 -34.97 5.80
C THR A 62 -22.28 -35.83 5.00
N ARG A 63 -22.77 -35.33 3.85
CA ARG A 63 -23.68 -36.07 2.96
C ARG A 63 -23.00 -37.31 2.36
N GLN A 64 -21.77 -37.16 1.89
CA GLN A 64 -20.99 -38.26 1.33
C GLN A 64 -20.75 -39.37 2.35
N TYR A 65 -20.36 -39.03 3.59
CA TYR A 65 -20.21 -40.02 4.65
C TYR A 65 -21.51 -40.78 4.94
N LYS A 66 -22.65 -40.07 5.03
CA LYS A 66 -23.96 -40.72 5.24
C LYS A 66 -24.29 -41.68 4.10
N ALA A 67 -24.07 -41.28 2.86
CA ALA A 67 -24.30 -42.12 1.69
C ALA A 67 -23.39 -43.35 1.66
N LEU A 68 -22.09 -43.19 1.94
CA LEU A 68 -21.13 -44.29 2.01
C LEU A 68 -21.48 -45.28 3.12
N LYS A 69 -21.81 -44.74 4.31
CA LYS A 69 -22.22 -45.55 5.46
C LYS A 69 -23.45 -46.40 5.15
N GLU A 70 -24.44 -45.80 4.48
CA GLU A 70 -25.66 -46.51 4.08
C GLU A 70 -25.38 -47.56 3.02
N LYS A 71 -24.61 -47.21 1.97
CA LYS A 71 -24.17 -48.15 0.95
C LYS A 71 -23.46 -49.36 1.57
N THR A 72 -22.50 -49.14 2.48
CA THR A 72 -21.79 -50.23 3.17
C THR A 72 -22.72 -51.16 3.94
N ARG A 73 -23.82 -50.63 4.51
CA ARG A 73 -24.83 -51.46 5.18
C ARG A 73 -25.67 -52.25 4.19
N LEU A 74 -26.13 -51.62 3.11
CA LEU A 74 -26.90 -52.29 2.06
C LEU A 74 -26.08 -53.39 1.38
N ASP A 75 -24.82 -53.11 1.03
CA ASP A 75 -23.91 -54.09 0.42
C ASP A 75 -23.73 -55.31 1.33
N TYR A 76 -23.65 -55.13 2.65
CA TYR A 76 -23.63 -56.24 3.61
C TYR A 76 -24.93 -57.06 3.61
N LEU A 77 -26.10 -56.41 3.53
CA LEU A 77 -27.39 -57.11 3.48
C LEU A 77 -27.57 -57.93 2.19
N TYR A 78 -27.04 -57.44 1.06
CA TYR A 78 -27.11 -58.12 -0.23
C TYR A 78 -26.03 -59.18 -0.43
N ALA A 79 -24.95 -59.16 0.35
CA ALA A 79 -23.91 -60.17 0.33
C ALA A 79 -24.41 -61.48 0.98
N SER A 80 -25.14 -62.28 0.20
CA SER A 80 -25.53 -63.62 0.58
C SER A 80 -24.26 -64.47 0.81
N THR A 81 -24.08 -64.90 2.05
CA THR A 81 -23.19 -65.97 2.57
C THR A 81 -21.69 -65.75 2.86
N ASN A 82 -21.07 -64.57 2.69
CA ASN A 82 -19.61 -64.46 2.94
C ASN A 82 -19.08 -63.33 3.84
N SER A 83 -19.84 -62.29 4.19
CA SER A 83 -19.32 -61.22 5.06
C SER A 83 -19.72 -61.40 6.52
N SER A 84 -18.71 -61.47 7.40
CA SER A 84 -18.92 -61.51 8.85
C SER A 84 -19.40 -60.15 9.38
N ARG A 85 -20.19 -60.18 10.46
CA ARG A 85 -20.62 -58.97 11.16
C ARG A 85 -19.43 -58.11 11.63
N GLU A 86 -18.34 -58.76 12.02
CA GLU A 86 -17.11 -58.09 12.45
C GLU A 86 -16.45 -57.28 11.32
N GLU A 87 -16.49 -57.77 10.08
CA GLU A 87 -15.97 -57.06 8.91
C GLU A 87 -16.77 -55.80 8.60
N LEU A 88 -18.10 -55.87 8.76
CA LEU A 88 -18.97 -54.70 8.62
C LEU A 88 -18.62 -53.63 9.67
N ASP A 89 -18.50 -54.03 10.93
CA ASP A 89 -18.20 -53.09 12.02
C ASP A 89 -16.80 -52.47 11.85
N LEU A 90 -15.82 -53.24 11.35
CA LEU A 90 -14.51 -52.72 10.97
C LEU A 90 -14.60 -51.70 9.82
N LYS A 91 -15.32 -52.00 8.73
CA LYS A 91 -15.53 -51.06 7.60
C LYS A 91 -16.25 -49.78 8.04
N LEU A 92 -17.23 -49.88 8.93
CA LEU A 92 -17.93 -48.71 9.46
C LEU A 92 -17.03 -47.85 10.35
N LYS A 93 -16.14 -48.48 11.13
CA LYS A 93 -15.13 -47.79 11.93
C LYS A 93 -14.13 -47.05 11.04
N THR A 94 -13.58 -47.71 10.02
CA THR A 94 -12.64 -47.07 9.08
C THR A 94 -13.27 -45.88 8.36
N LEU A 95 -14.52 -45.99 7.91
CA LEU A 95 -15.26 -44.86 7.32
C LEU A 95 -15.42 -43.68 8.28
N LYS A 96 -15.65 -43.94 9.57
CA LYS A 96 -15.77 -42.90 10.60
C LYS A 96 -14.42 -42.23 10.87
N ASP A 97 -13.35 -43.01 10.94
CA ASP A 97 -12.00 -42.50 11.13
C ASP A 97 -11.55 -41.66 9.93
N GLU A 98 -11.86 -42.11 8.72
CA GLU A 98 -11.61 -41.35 7.49
C GLU A 98 -12.42 -40.06 7.44
N GLN A 99 -13.70 -40.09 7.85
CA GLN A 99 -14.52 -38.88 7.97
C GLN A 99 -13.87 -37.88 8.94
N ARG A 100 -13.42 -38.33 10.11
CA ARG A 100 -12.76 -37.47 11.09
C ARG A 100 -11.51 -36.82 10.51
N ARG A 101 -10.63 -37.62 9.89
CA ARG A 101 -9.43 -37.11 9.19
C ARG A 101 -9.76 -36.09 8.12
N LYS A 102 -10.83 -36.32 7.34
CA LYS A 102 -11.28 -35.36 6.31
C LYS A 102 -11.79 -34.05 6.92
N PHE A 103 -12.51 -34.09 8.03
CA PHE A 103 -12.93 -32.88 8.73
C PHE A 103 -11.76 -32.11 9.35
N ASP A 104 -10.80 -32.82 9.97
CA ASP A 104 -9.59 -32.21 10.52
C ASP A 104 -8.81 -31.48 9.42
N LEU A 105 -8.63 -32.12 8.25
CA LEU A 105 -7.98 -31.50 7.09
C LEU A 105 -8.78 -30.30 6.55
N LEU A 106 -10.11 -30.39 6.51
CA LEU A 106 -10.96 -29.29 6.04
C LEU A 106 -10.85 -28.07 6.95
N TYR A 107 -10.79 -28.30 8.26
CA TYR A 107 -10.60 -27.26 9.26
C TYR A 107 -9.22 -26.61 9.15
N GLN A 108 -8.15 -27.42 9.04
CA GLN A 108 -6.79 -26.91 8.80
C GLN A 108 -6.72 -26.03 7.56
N ARG A 109 -7.30 -26.48 6.44
CA ARG A 109 -7.36 -25.68 5.20
C ARG A 109 -8.12 -24.37 5.38
N TYR A 110 -9.19 -24.37 6.16
CA TYR A 110 -9.94 -23.15 6.48
C TYR A 110 -9.10 -22.16 7.28
N GLU A 111 -8.41 -22.61 8.33
CA GLU A 111 -7.51 -21.78 9.13
C GLU A 111 -6.37 -21.21 8.29
N GLU A 112 -5.69 -22.06 7.51
CA GLU A 112 -4.64 -21.63 6.59
C GLU A 112 -5.13 -20.61 5.57
N THR A 113 -6.32 -20.81 4.99
CA THR A 113 -6.87 -19.91 3.98
C THR A 113 -7.21 -18.55 4.59
N ILE A 114 -7.75 -18.52 5.81
CA ILE A 114 -7.98 -17.27 6.55
C ILE A 114 -6.66 -16.56 6.82
N GLN A 115 -5.67 -17.27 7.35
CA GLN A 115 -4.39 -16.68 7.72
C GLN A 115 -3.67 -16.12 6.50
N LYS A 116 -3.54 -16.92 5.44
CA LYS A 116 -2.95 -16.49 4.15
C LYS A 116 -3.66 -15.28 3.58
N MET A 117 -5.00 -15.24 3.62
CA MET A 117 -5.77 -14.09 3.15
C MET A 117 -5.48 -12.84 3.98
N LEU A 118 -5.47 -12.94 5.32
CA LEU A 118 -5.16 -11.82 6.21
C LEU A 118 -3.76 -11.27 5.96
N ASP A 119 -2.76 -12.15 5.89
CA ASP A 119 -1.36 -11.79 5.68
C ASP A 119 -1.18 -11.08 4.33
N GLN A 120 -1.77 -11.65 3.27
CA GLN A 120 -1.74 -11.02 1.94
C GLN A 120 -2.40 -9.64 1.92
N GLN A 121 -3.54 -9.47 2.58
CA GLN A 121 -4.23 -8.18 2.61
C GLN A 121 -3.48 -7.14 3.43
N ASN A 122 -2.93 -7.53 4.59
CA ASN A 122 -2.10 -6.65 5.42
C ASN A 122 -0.83 -6.23 4.68
N PHE A 123 -0.12 -7.20 4.08
CA PHE A 123 1.07 -6.94 3.30
C PHE A 123 0.79 -5.99 2.14
N LYS A 124 -0.29 -6.23 1.39
CA LYS A 124 -0.68 -5.37 0.28
C LYS A 124 -0.95 -3.94 0.75
N LEU A 125 -1.77 -3.76 1.79
CA LEU A 125 -2.09 -2.43 2.31
C LEU A 125 -0.81 -1.68 2.75
N ASN A 126 0.06 -2.34 3.50
CA ASN A 126 1.30 -1.72 3.98
C ASN A 126 2.26 -1.39 2.85
N SER A 127 2.44 -2.31 1.90
CA SER A 127 3.30 -2.12 0.72
C SER A 127 2.81 -0.95 -0.15
N ASP A 128 1.50 -0.88 -0.41
CA ASP A 128 0.91 0.21 -1.19
C ASP A 128 1.09 1.56 -0.46
N GLN A 129 0.84 1.60 0.85
CA GLN A 129 1.04 2.82 1.64
C GLN A 129 2.50 3.28 1.68
N GLU A 130 3.44 2.35 1.82
CA GLU A 130 4.87 2.66 1.85
C GLU A 130 5.38 3.17 0.51
N ARG A 131 4.94 2.55 -0.60
CA ARG A 131 5.25 3.01 -1.95
C ARG A 131 4.76 4.43 -2.19
N GLU A 132 3.53 4.74 -1.80
CA GLU A 132 2.97 6.08 -1.96
C GLU A 132 3.70 7.12 -1.10
N ARG A 133 4.10 6.78 0.13
CA ARG A 133 4.90 7.65 0.99
C ARG A 133 6.26 7.93 0.40
N SER A 134 6.95 6.88 -0.03
CA SER A 134 8.28 6.98 -0.65
C SER A 134 8.21 7.81 -1.94
N SER A 135 7.23 7.54 -2.81
CA SER A 135 7.02 8.31 -4.04
C SER A 135 6.73 9.78 -3.76
N LEU A 136 5.84 10.10 -2.82
CA LEU A 136 5.56 11.48 -2.46
C LEU A 136 6.81 12.16 -1.88
N LYS A 137 7.57 11.47 -1.04
CA LYS A 137 8.81 11.99 -0.47
C LYS A 137 9.82 12.33 -1.58
N THR A 138 10.07 11.41 -2.51
CA THR A 138 10.97 11.66 -3.65
C THR A 138 10.54 12.87 -4.45
N ILE A 139 9.24 12.99 -4.78
CA ILE A 139 8.72 14.15 -5.52
C ILE A 139 8.95 15.45 -4.75
N LEU A 140 8.66 15.48 -3.44
CA LEU A 140 8.84 16.68 -2.63
C LEU A 140 10.32 17.05 -2.47
N ASP A 141 11.21 16.05 -2.30
CA ASP A 141 12.65 16.27 -2.19
C ASP A 141 13.21 16.83 -3.52
N ASP A 142 12.76 16.33 -4.67
CA ASP A 142 13.15 16.82 -5.98
C ASP A 142 12.59 18.23 -6.27
N ASP A 143 11.32 18.48 -5.93
CA ASP A 143 10.70 19.81 -6.03
C ASP A 143 11.46 20.84 -5.18
N GLN A 144 11.88 20.46 -3.98
CA GLN A 144 12.67 21.33 -3.10
C GLN A 144 14.05 21.65 -3.71
N ARG A 145 14.73 20.64 -4.25
CA ARG A 145 16.03 20.83 -4.93
C ARG A 145 15.90 21.75 -6.13
N ASN A 146 14.87 21.55 -6.95
CA ASN A 146 14.59 22.38 -8.11
C ASN A 146 14.30 23.84 -7.70
N LEU A 147 13.53 24.04 -6.64
CA LEU A 147 13.27 25.38 -6.11
C LEU A 147 14.57 26.07 -5.67
N LEU A 148 15.39 25.40 -4.87
CA LEU A 148 16.67 25.95 -4.42
C LEU A 148 17.59 26.26 -5.61
N TYR A 149 17.67 25.37 -6.59
CA TYR A 149 18.44 25.61 -7.82
C TYR A 149 18.00 26.88 -8.55
N LEU A 150 16.69 27.07 -8.74
CA LEU A 150 16.14 28.25 -9.41
C LEU A 150 16.40 29.54 -8.62
N GLN A 151 16.37 29.48 -7.29
CA GLN A 151 16.71 30.60 -6.42
C GLN A 151 18.20 30.99 -6.50
N GLU A 152 19.10 30.00 -6.49
CA GLU A 152 20.54 30.22 -6.70
C GLU A 152 20.80 30.86 -8.07
N GLU A 153 20.19 30.31 -9.11
CA GLU A 153 20.34 30.79 -10.48
C GLU A 153 19.81 32.23 -10.64
N SER A 154 18.66 32.53 -10.01
CA SER A 154 18.09 33.88 -9.95
C SER A 154 19.01 34.86 -9.24
N ARG A 155 19.58 34.46 -8.09
CA ARG A 155 20.55 35.29 -7.37
C ARG A 155 21.77 35.59 -8.21
N HIS A 156 22.35 34.57 -8.86
CA HIS A 156 23.55 34.75 -9.68
C HIS A 156 23.29 35.70 -10.85
N ARG A 157 22.15 35.56 -11.55
CA ARG A 157 21.76 36.50 -12.61
C ARG A 157 21.65 37.93 -12.12
N MET A 158 21.04 38.14 -10.95
CA MET A 158 20.91 39.47 -10.34
C MET A 158 22.27 40.06 -9.94
N GLU A 159 23.17 39.25 -9.38
CA GLU A 159 24.53 39.68 -9.02
C GLU A 159 25.34 40.10 -10.26
N GLN A 160 25.26 39.33 -11.35
CA GLN A 160 25.92 39.67 -12.61
C GLN A 160 25.37 40.96 -13.20
N GLN A 161 24.03 41.10 -13.25
CA GLN A 161 23.40 42.34 -13.71
C GLN A 161 23.85 43.54 -12.88
N HIS A 162 23.92 43.40 -11.56
CA HIS A 162 24.40 44.47 -10.68
C HIS A 162 25.87 44.83 -10.92
N LEU A 163 26.73 43.85 -11.17
CA LEU A 163 28.13 44.08 -11.49
C LEU A 163 28.29 44.84 -12.80
N ASP A 164 27.52 44.47 -13.83
CA ASP A 164 27.56 45.12 -15.14
C ASP A 164 26.99 46.55 -15.10
N GLU A 165 25.86 46.75 -14.41
CA GLU A 165 25.29 48.09 -14.16
C GLU A 165 26.31 48.99 -13.45
N ARG A 166 27.02 48.45 -12.44
CA ARG A 166 28.05 49.20 -11.70
C ARG A 166 29.25 49.57 -12.58
N LYS A 167 29.77 48.63 -13.37
CA LYS A 167 30.86 48.90 -14.32
C LYS A 167 30.47 49.96 -15.35
N GLN A 168 29.24 49.93 -15.84
CA GLN A 168 28.75 50.94 -16.79
C GLN A 168 28.65 52.33 -16.14
N LEU A 169 28.16 52.41 -14.90
CA LEU A 169 28.11 53.66 -14.16
C LEU A 169 29.51 54.23 -13.90
N GLU A 170 30.47 53.38 -13.51
CA GLU A 170 31.87 53.77 -13.30
C GLU A 170 32.48 54.35 -14.60
N ARG A 171 32.27 53.69 -15.75
CA ARG A 171 32.71 54.21 -17.06
C ARG A 171 32.06 55.55 -17.40
N ASN A 172 30.75 55.68 -17.22
CA ASN A 172 30.04 56.93 -17.50
C ASN A 172 30.55 58.09 -16.61
N ILE A 173 30.92 57.80 -15.35
CA ILE A 173 31.51 58.78 -14.44
C ILE A 173 32.91 59.18 -14.92
N GLU A 174 33.75 58.22 -15.30
CA GLU A 174 35.10 58.49 -15.84
C GLU A 174 35.04 59.36 -17.10
N GLU A 175 34.17 59.04 -18.05
CA GLU A 175 33.95 59.83 -19.26
C GLU A 175 33.54 61.27 -18.92
N ARG A 176 32.57 61.43 -18.00
CA ARG A 176 32.12 62.75 -17.53
C ARG A 176 33.24 63.56 -16.86
N LEU A 177 34.08 62.91 -16.05
CA LEU A 177 35.22 63.56 -15.40
C LEU A 177 36.27 64.02 -16.42
N ILE A 178 36.52 63.21 -17.45
CA ILE A 178 37.42 63.57 -18.56
C ILE A 178 36.87 64.77 -19.33
N GLU A 179 35.56 64.82 -19.60
CA GLU A 179 34.92 65.96 -20.27
C GLU A 179 35.02 67.25 -19.45
N LEU A 180 34.77 67.17 -18.13
CA LEU A 180 34.83 68.32 -17.24
C LEU A 180 36.25 68.90 -17.12
N ASN A 181 37.28 68.06 -17.14
CA ASN A 181 38.68 68.51 -17.08
C ASN A 181 39.20 69.11 -18.41
N LYS A 182 38.42 69.04 -19.49
CA LYS A 182 38.75 69.63 -20.79
C LYS A 182 38.15 71.04 -20.99
N GLN A 183 37.31 71.51 -20.07
CA GLN A 183 36.72 72.86 -20.06
C GLN A 183 37.52 73.80 -19.16
#